data_AF-A0A7G3FK71-F1
#
_entry.id   AF-A0A7G3FK71-F1
#
_cell.length_a   1.000
_cell.length_b   1.000
_cell.length_c   1.000
_cell.angle_alpha   90.00
_cell.angle_beta   90.00
_cell.angle_gamma   90.00
#
_symmetry.space_group_name_H-M   'P 1'
#
loop_
_entity.id
_entity.type
_entity.pdbx_description
1 polymer ?
#
loop_
_entity_poly.entity_id
_entity_poly.type
_entity_poly.pdbx_seq_one_letter_code
_entity_poly.pdbx_strand_id
1 'polypeptide(L)'
;MRLKALMIIAFLAICSSASAQFAWPEDPEQRSEAQTLWTLFDDNYRQGNYEAAKPHLAKLVEKFPTLSTALYINGIKVWEESYDNAKVDAEKDKAAEMVLKLYDMRFENFEGEEEKAIDRKAIAAYKFYVRDADKTQMLLDLFEKSYEIKGMDAFYPLGRYYMQVAVLAFARSNVEISKDQILEIYEQSTKHIDHEIAQVKAANKSTKRYEEIKEFIDGKLADMGIIDCDFVVEKLVPEFEQNPNDAELANKIFVFAYEGGCTDAEWFVKAAETHFANSPQYGVGYLLGVKFGADKEYEKSKEYFIKAAELTDDNTSKGKALKQVAATERINGNYSEAKKYALEAAEIDPTLKAEMYELIGDMVMASTQCDKKVSQVDDRARYIAAYDYYAVAGNSTKMAQAKEQFPTMSSIFTENKKEGDSMTVGCWINKTVKLQRRPEQ
;
A
#
# COMPACT_ATOMS: atom_id res chain seq x y z
N MET A 1 -23.74 -79.85 -14.15
CA MET A 1 -23.16 -78.53 -14.48
C MET A 1 -24.24 -77.46 -14.33
N ARG A 2 -24.00 -76.52 -13.41
CA ARG A 2 -24.46 -75.12 -13.35
C ARG A 2 -25.97 -74.83 -13.26
N LEU A 3 -26.43 -74.68 -12.01
CA LEU A 3 -27.57 -73.84 -11.63
C LEU A 3 -27.31 -72.37 -12.04
N LYS A 4 -28.33 -71.74 -12.63
CA LYS A 4 -28.39 -70.29 -12.88
C LYS A 4 -28.96 -69.61 -11.64
N ALA A 5 -28.19 -68.72 -11.01
CA ALA A 5 -28.68 -67.77 -10.03
C ALA A 5 -28.63 -66.37 -10.66
N LEU A 6 -29.81 -65.75 -10.82
CA LEU A 6 -29.96 -64.32 -11.05
C LEU A 6 -29.67 -63.60 -9.74
N MET A 7 -28.76 -62.63 -9.76
CA MET A 7 -28.74 -61.52 -8.81
C MET A 7 -28.83 -60.22 -9.61
N ILE A 8 -29.98 -59.57 -9.52
CA ILE A 8 -30.18 -58.18 -9.92
C ILE A 8 -29.80 -57.35 -8.69
N ILE A 9 -28.67 -56.66 -8.74
CA ILE A 9 -28.29 -55.65 -7.75
C ILE A 9 -28.90 -54.33 -8.22
N ALA A 10 -29.98 -53.91 -7.56
CA ALA A 10 -30.53 -52.57 -7.70
C ALA A 10 -29.59 -51.59 -6.97
N PHE A 11 -28.79 -50.85 -7.73
CA PHE A 11 -28.02 -49.72 -7.21
C PHE A 11 -29.00 -48.55 -7.01
N LEU A 12 -29.50 -48.39 -5.78
CA LEU A 12 -30.16 -47.14 -5.39
C LEU A 12 -29.08 -46.06 -5.32
N ALA A 13 -28.99 -45.24 -6.36
CA ALA A 13 -28.28 -43.99 -6.30
C ALA A 13 -29.03 -43.06 -5.35
N ILE A 14 -28.55 -42.95 -4.11
CA ILE A 14 -28.94 -41.88 -3.19
C ILE A 14 -28.28 -40.60 -3.72
N CYS A 15 -28.99 -39.92 -4.63
CA CYS A 15 -28.72 -38.51 -4.90
C CYS A 15 -29.19 -37.72 -3.67
N SER A 16 -28.26 -37.40 -2.77
CA SER A 16 -28.47 -36.41 -1.72
C SER A 16 -28.48 -35.01 -2.33
N SER A 17 -29.58 -34.63 -2.99
CA SER A 17 -29.95 -33.24 -3.13
C SER A 17 -30.53 -32.80 -1.79
N ALA A 18 -29.84 -31.90 -1.08
CA ALA A 18 -30.37 -31.25 0.10
C ALA A 18 -31.56 -30.35 -0.30
N SER A 19 -32.74 -30.95 -0.45
CA SER A 19 -33.99 -30.22 -0.53
C SER A 19 -34.32 -29.72 0.87
N ALA A 20 -34.62 -28.44 1.03
CA ALA A 20 -35.11 -27.90 2.30
C ALA A 20 -36.31 -28.74 2.77
N GLN A 21 -36.18 -29.39 3.93
CA GLN A 21 -37.22 -30.25 4.46
C GLN A 21 -38.36 -29.37 4.98
N PHE A 22 -39.59 -29.67 4.56
CA PHE A 22 -40.79 -28.98 5.04
C PHE A 22 -41.37 -29.73 6.24
N ALA A 23 -41.56 -29.02 7.34
CA ALA A 23 -42.25 -29.48 8.54
C ALA A 23 -43.75 -29.13 8.44
N TRP A 24 -44.48 -29.90 7.62
CA TRP A 24 -45.92 -29.70 7.45
C TRP A 24 -46.68 -30.00 8.76
N PRO A 25 -47.69 -29.18 9.13
CA PRO A 25 -48.55 -29.45 10.28
C PRO A 25 -49.14 -30.87 10.24
N GLU A 26 -49.34 -31.50 11.40
CA GLU A 26 -50.00 -32.81 11.48
C GLU A 26 -51.51 -32.70 11.28
N ASP A 27 -52.11 -31.61 11.78
CA ASP A 27 -53.53 -31.33 11.58
C ASP A 27 -53.85 -31.14 10.09
N PRO A 28 -54.82 -31.89 9.53
CA PRO A 28 -55.13 -31.84 8.10
C PRO A 28 -55.59 -30.47 7.59
N GLU A 29 -56.35 -29.72 8.39
CA GLU A 29 -56.85 -28.40 7.98
C GLU A 29 -55.71 -27.38 7.97
N GLN A 30 -54.89 -27.35 9.01
CA GLN A 30 -53.69 -26.51 9.08
C GLN A 30 -52.67 -26.87 7.99
N ARG A 31 -52.50 -28.17 7.69
CA ARG A 31 -51.63 -28.62 6.60
C ARG A 31 -52.11 -28.09 5.26
N SER A 32 -53.41 -28.21 4.97
CA SER A 32 -54.02 -27.72 3.74
C SER A 32 -53.88 -26.19 3.61
N GLU A 33 -54.10 -25.46 4.70
CA GLU A 33 -53.90 -24.01 4.76
C GLU A 33 -52.43 -23.65 4.48
N ALA A 34 -51.47 -24.28 5.18
CA ALA A 34 -50.04 -24.04 5.01
C ALA A 34 -49.58 -24.32 3.57
N GLN A 35 -50.05 -25.42 2.97
CA GLN A 35 -49.75 -25.78 1.58
C GLN A 35 -50.31 -24.75 0.60
N THR A 36 -51.56 -24.33 0.79
CA THR A 36 -52.19 -23.31 -0.07
C THR A 36 -51.45 -21.99 0.00
N LEU A 37 -51.13 -21.51 1.22
CA LEU A 37 -50.37 -20.28 1.41
C LEU A 37 -48.96 -20.40 0.83
N TRP A 38 -48.29 -21.53 1.01
CA TRP A 38 -46.97 -21.78 0.44
C TRP A 38 -47.01 -21.74 -1.09
N THR A 39 -47.95 -22.44 -1.73
CA THR A 39 -48.10 -22.41 -3.19
C THR A 39 -48.33 -20.99 -3.70
N LEU A 40 -49.25 -20.24 -3.08
CA LEU A 40 -49.52 -18.85 -3.49
C LEU A 40 -48.29 -17.95 -3.28
N PHE A 41 -47.54 -18.14 -2.20
CA PHE A 41 -46.30 -17.42 -1.96
C PHE A 41 -45.21 -17.78 -2.99
N ASP A 42 -44.90 -19.08 -3.14
CA ASP A 42 -43.81 -19.58 -3.99
C ASP A 42 -44.09 -19.30 -5.47
N ASP A 43 -45.33 -19.45 -5.94
CA ASP A 43 -45.71 -19.15 -7.33
C ASP A 43 -45.53 -17.67 -7.65
N ASN A 44 -46.00 -16.77 -6.77
CA ASN A 44 -45.82 -15.33 -6.97
C ASN A 44 -44.34 -14.94 -6.88
N TYR A 45 -43.60 -15.48 -5.92
CA TYR A 45 -42.16 -15.27 -5.79
C TYR A 45 -41.39 -15.72 -7.04
N ARG A 46 -41.65 -16.94 -7.56
CA ARG A 46 -40.99 -17.47 -8.77
C ARG A 46 -41.33 -16.67 -10.03
N GLN A 47 -42.51 -16.07 -10.08
CA GLN A 47 -42.93 -15.19 -11.19
C GLN A 47 -42.37 -13.76 -11.05
N GLY A 48 -41.67 -13.43 -9.96
CA GLY A 48 -41.20 -12.07 -9.69
C GLY A 48 -42.28 -11.10 -9.20
N ASN A 49 -43.48 -11.60 -8.90
CA ASN A 49 -44.62 -10.81 -8.41
C ASN A 49 -44.50 -10.58 -6.89
N TYR A 50 -43.44 -9.88 -6.46
CA TYR A 50 -43.08 -9.75 -5.06
C TYR A 50 -44.15 -9.08 -4.18
N GLU A 51 -44.84 -8.05 -4.68
CA GLU A 51 -45.95 -7.42 -3.93
C GLU A 51 -47.10 -8.39 -3.66
N ALA A 52 -47.43 -9.25 -4.62
CA ALA A 52 -48.47 -10.27 -4.45
C ALA A 52 -48.02 -11.40 -3.52
N ALA A 53 -46.71 -11.66 -3.42
CA ALA A 53 -46.16 -12.68 -2.51
C ALA A 53 -46.21 -12.25 -1.02
N LYS A 54 -46.03 -10.95 -0.72
CA LYS A 54 -45.97 -10.41 0.65
C LYS A 54 -47.13 -10.81 1.58
N PRO A 55 -48.42 -10.69 1.20
CA PRO A 55 -49.51 -11.07 2.10
C PRO A 55 -49.53 -12.56 2.44
N HIS A 56 -49.06 -13.43 1.53
CA HIS A 56 -48.95 -14.86 1.77
C HIS A 56 -47.76 -15.17 2.68
N LEU A 57 -46.62 -14.53 2.43
CA LEU A 57 -45.44 -14.60 3.30
C LEU A 57 -45.76 -14.20 4.74
N ALA A 58 -46.43 -13.07 4.94
CA ALA A 58 -46.78 -12.58 6.27
C ALA A 58 -47.62 -13.60 7.05
N LYS A 59 -48.64 -14.19 6.41
CA LYS A 59 -49.48 -15.23 7.02
C LYS A 59 -48.70 -16.51 7.33
N LEU A 60 -47.79 -16.93 6.45
CA LEU A 60 -46.94 -18.10 6.68
C LEU A 60 -46.00 -17.88 7.86
N VAL A 61 -45.36 -16.72 7.96
CA VAL A 61 -44.47 -16.39 9.08
C VAL A 61 -45.24 -16.31 10.40
N GLU A 62 -46.45 -15.75 10.40
CA GLU A 62 -47.29 -15.64 11.59
C GLU A 62 -47.80 -16.99 12.08
N LYS A 63 -48.32 -17.83 11.18
CA LYS A 63 -49.01 -19.08 11.55
C LYS A 63 -48.12 -20.32 11.54
N PHE A 64 -47.13 -20.35 10.66
CA PHE A 64 -46.30 -21.53 10.38
C PHE A 64 -44.80 -21.16 10.33
N PRO A 65 -44.24 -20.50 11.37
CA PRO A 65 -42.87 -20.00 11.35
C PRO A 65 -41.82 -21.11 11.17
N THR A 66 -42.07 -22.31 11.71
CA THR A 66 -41.15 -23.45 11.62
C THR A 66 -41.33 -24.30 10.35
N LEU A 67 -42.14 -23.85 9.38
CA LEU A 67 -42.51 -24.64 8.20
C LEU A 67 -41.29 -25.09 7.38
N SER A 68 -40.38 -24.17 7.08
CA SER A 68 -39.14 -24.45 6.34
C SER A 68 -38.22 -23.24 6.39
N THR A 69 -36.91 -23.46 6.38
CA THR A 69 -35.93 -22.37 6.18
C THR A 69 -36.13 -21.64 4.84
N ALA A 70 -36.70 -22.32 3.83
CA ALA A 70 -37.03 -21.73 2.53
C ALA A 70 -38.02 -20.57 2.64
N LEU A 71 -38.90 -20.58 3.64
CA LEU A 71 -39.84 -19.47 3.92
C LEU A 71 -39.10 -18.16 4.13
N TYR A 72 -38.11 -18.18 5.03
CA TYR A 72 -37.31 -17.01 5.35
C TYR A 72 -36.35 -16.65 4.21
N ILE A 73 -35.69 -17.63 3.59
CA ILE A 73 -34.74 -17.39 2.50
C ILE A 73 -35.43 -16.71 1.30
N ASN A 74 -36.60 -17.21 0.88
CA ASN A 74 -37.35 -16.60 -0.22
C ASN A 74 -37.99 -15.28 0.23
N GLY A 75 -38.46 -15.20 1.47
CA GLY A 75 -39.03 -13.98 2.02
C GLY A 75 -38.03 -12.83 2.08
N ILE A 76 -36.79 -13.09 2.47
CA ILE A 76 -35.69 -12.11 2.46
C ILE A 76 -35.52 -11.52 1.06
N LYS A 77 -35.47 -12.37 0.02
CA LYS A 77 -35.35 -11.91 -1.38
C LYS A 77 -36.51 -11.03 -1.82
N VAL A 78 -37.75 -11.38 -1.45
CA VAL A 78 -38.94 -10.58 -1.75
C VAL A 78 -38.81 -9.16 -1.18
N TRP A 79 -38.29 -9.02 0.04
CA TRP A 79 -38.12 -7.71 0.67
C TRP A 79 -36.84 -6.98 0.23
N GLU A 80 -35.76 -7.69 -0.11
CA GLU A 80 -34.58 -7.09 -0.75
C GLU A 80 -34.93 -6.45 -2.10
N GLU A 81 -35.73 -7.13 -2.91
CA GLU A 81 -36.21 -6.61 -4.18
C GLU A 81 -37.18 -5.43 -3.99
N SER A 82 -37.96 -5.44 -2.91
CA SER A 82 -38.79 -4.29 -2.54
C SER A 82 -37.93 -3.08 -2.17
N TYR A 83 -36.84 -3.28 -1.44
CA TYR A 83 -35.87 -2.22 -1.12
C TYR A 83 -35.24 -1.63 -2.39
N ASP A 84 -34.80 -2.50 -3.32
CA ASP A 84 -34.12 -2.06 -4.55
C ASP A 84 -35.06 -1.29 -5.49
N ASN A 85 -36.35 -1.64 -5.51
CA ASN A 85 -37.35 -1.01 -6.38
C ASN A 85 -38.02 0.24 -5.76
N ALA A 86 -38.00 0.38 -4.43
CA ALA A 86 -38.60 1.49 -3.70
C ALA A 86 -38.06 2.86 -4.15
N LYS A 87 -38.96 3.84 -4.26
CA LYS A 87 -38.63 5.20 -4.72
C LYS A 87 -38.57 6.22 -3.60
N VAL A 88 -39.09 5.88 -2.42
CA VAL A 88 -39.16 6.74 -1.25
C VAL A 88 -38.39 6.10 -0.10
N ASP A 89 -37.62 6.89 0.64
CA ASP A 89 -36.75 6.39 1.71
C ASP A 89 -37.54 5.66 2.80
N ALA A 90 -38.73 6.14 3.17
CA ALA A 90 -39.60 5.46 4.14
C ALA A 90 -40.04 4.05 3.70
N GLU A 91 -40.11 3.76 2.40
CA GLU A 91 -40.40 2.41 1.89
C GLU A 91 -39.15 1.53 1.93
N LYS A 92 -37.98 2.11 1.63
CA LYS A 92 -36.69 1.44 1.77
C LYS A 92 -36.43 1.03 3.21
N ASP A 93 -36.63 1.93 4.17
CA ASP A 93 -36.42 1.64 5.59
C ASP A 93 -37.30 0.49 6.05
N LYS A 94 -38.59 0.50 5.71
CA LYS A 94 -39.52 -0.59 6.03
C LYS A 94 -39.08 -1.93 5.42
N ALA A 95 -38.61 -1.91 4.17
CA ALA A 95 -38.13 -3.12 3.52
C ALA A 95 -36.85 -3.65 4.19
N ALA A 96 -35.90 -2.77 4.49
CA ALA A 96 -34.65 -3.11 5.17
C ALA A 96 -34.90 -3.68 6.58
N GLU A 97 -35.76 -3.06 7.37
CA GLU A 97 -36.18 -3.56 8.68
C GLU A 97 -36.79 -4.96 8.58
N MET A 98 -37.66 -5.19 7.59
CA MET A 98 -38.29 -6.49 7.39
C MET A 98 -37.28 -7.56 6.98
N VAL A 99 -36.30 -7.24 6.12
CA VAL A 99 -35.21 -8.16 5.77
C VAL A 99 -34.46 -8.59 7.03
N LEU A 100 -34.03 -7.65 7.87
CA LEU A 100 -33.31 -7.99 9.10
C LEU A 100 -34.17 -8.81 10.05
N LYS A 101 -35.45 -8.47 10.20
CA LYS A 101 -36.40 -9.23 11.01
C LYS A 101 -36.58 -10.66 10.51
N LEU A 102 -36.61 -10.88 9.20
CA LEU A 102 -36.71 -12.23 8.62
C LEU A 102 -35.45 -13.06 8.87
N TYR A 103 -34.27 -12.45 8.93
CA TYR A 103 -33.06 -13.13 9.41
C TYR A 103 -33.20 -13.52 10.88
N ASP A 104 -33.64 -12.60 11.75
CA ASP A 104 -33.80 -12.88 13.18
C ASP A 104 -34.81 -14.01 13.43
N MET A 105 -35.97 -13.93 12.78
CA MET A 105 -36.98 -15.00 12.87
C MET A 105 -36.44 -16.33 12.33
N ARG A 106 -35.62 -16.34 11.28
CA ARG A 106 -34.99 -17.58 10.80
C ARG A 106 -34.06 -18.18 11.86
N PHE A 107 -33.25 -17.35 12.52
CA PHE A 107 -32.30 -17.78 13.54
C PHE A 107 -33.04 -18.31 14.79
N GLU A 108 -34.11 -17.64 15.19
CA GLU A 108 -34.96 -18.07 16.32
C GLU A 108 -35.68 -19.39 16.07
N ASN A 109 -36.17 -19.61 14.84
CA ASN A 109 -37.00 -20.78 14.52
C ASN A 109 -36.20 -22.01 14.08
N PHE A 110 -34.92 -21.87 13.74
CA PHE A 110 -34.10 -22.95 13.21
C PHE A 110 -32.69 -22.94 13.81
N GLU A 111 -32.39 -23.94 14.62
CA GLU A 111 -31.09 -24.13 15.25
C GLU A 111 -29.95 -24.23 14.22
N GLY A 112 -28.84 -23.56 14.50
CA GLY A 112 -27.64 -23.52 13.63
C GLY A 112 -27.80 -22.67 12.38
N GLU A 113 -28.93 -21.99 12.14
CA GLU A 113 -29.08 -21.10 10.98
C GLU A 113 -28.37 -19.76 11.16
N GLU A 114 -28.18 -19.30 12.40
CA GLU A 114 -27.37 -18.11 12.69
C GLU A 114 -25.90 -18.35 12.26
N GLU A 115 -25.31 -19.47 12.66
CA GLU A 115 -23.97 -19.90 12.25
C GLU A 115 -23.79 -20.01 10.74
N LYS A 116 -24.87 -20.23 9.99
CA LYS A 116 -24.83 -20.35 8.53
C LYS A 116 -24.98 -19.03 7.78
N ALA A 117 -25.57 -18.01 8.40
CA ALA A 117 -26.06 -16.85 7.64
C ALA A 117 -25.97 -15.49 8.36
N ILE A 118 -25.33 -15.41 9.54
CA ILE A 118 -25.10 -14.13 10.23
C ILE A 118 -24.30 -13.14 9.36
N ASP A 119 -23.31 -13.63 8.62
CA ASP A 119 -22.51 -12.84 7.66
C ASP A 119 -23.37 -12.26 6.51
N ARG A 120 -24.34 -13.04 6.01
CA ARG A 120 -25.30 -12.57 5.01
C ARG A 120 -26.23 -11.49 5.58
N LYS A 121 -26.64 -11.60 6.85
CA LYS A 121 -27.40 -10.56 7.54
C LYS A 121 -26.56 -9.27 7.65
N ALA A 122 -25.28 -9.37 8.03
CA ALA A 122 -24.37 -8.23 8.11
C ALA A 122 -24.21 -7.51 6.76
N ILE A 123 -24.03 -8.28 5.68
CA ILE A 123 -23.88 -7.71 4.32
C ILE A 123 -25.18 -7.06 3.84
N ALA A 124 -26.34 -7.65 4.15
CA ALA A 124 -27.63 -7.04 3.85
C ALA A 124 -27.81 -5.73 4.64
N ALA A 125 -27.53 -5.73 5.95
CA ALA A 125 -27.58 -4.53 6.78
C ALA A 125 -26.65 -3.43 6.24
N TYR A 126 -25.44 -3.79 5.84
CA TYR A 126 -24.50 -2.86 5.20
C TYR A 126 -25.09 -2.23 3.93
N LYS A 127 -25.67 -3.04 3.03
CA LYS A 127 -26.31 -2.55 1.80
C LYS A 127 -27.37 -1.48 2.10
N PHE A 128 -28.15 -1.67 3.16
CA PHE A 128 -29.24 -0.77 3.51
C PHE A 128 -28.75 0.48 4.24
N TYR A 129 -27.82 0.32 5.19
CA TYR A 129 -27.56 1.32 6.21
C TYR A 129 -26.17 1.95 6.15
N VAL A 130 -25.30 1.58 5.20
CA VAL A 130 -23.93 2.15 5.12
C VAL A 130 -23.92 3.69 5.05
N ARG A 131 -24.96 4.31 4.49
CA ARG A 131 -25.09 5.78 4.40
C ARG A 131 -25.76 6.42 5.61
N ASP A 132 -26.40 5.63 6.45
CA ASP A 132 -27.06 6.10 7.67
C ASP A 132 -26.02 6.16 8.81
N ALA A 133 -25.73 7.37 9.29
CA ALA A 133 -24.77 7.56 10.37
C ALA A 133 -25.26 6.89 11.66
N ASP A 134 -26.55 6.91 11.96
CA ASP A 134 -27.12 6.42 13.22
C ASP A 134 -27.08 4.89 13.32
N LYS A 135 -26.87 4.21 12.18
CA LYS A 135 -26.77 2.75 12.09
C LYS A 135 -25.34 2.24 12.12
N THR A 136 -24.34 3.12 12.16
CA THR A 136 -22.92 2.74 12.09
C THR A 136 -22.52 1.76 13.18
N GLN A 137 -22.91 2.01 14.44
CA GLN A 137 -22.60 1.11 15.55
C GLN A 137 -23.25 -0.27 15.36
N MET A 138 -24.52 -0.30 14.98
CA MET A 138 -25.22 -1.57 14.69
C MET A 138 -24.51 -2.38 13.59
N LEU A 139 -23.97 -1.70 12.56
CA LEU A 139 -23.17 -2.37 11.55
C LEU A 139 -21.89 -2.96 12.15
N LEU A 140 -21.12 -2.18 12.92
CA LEU A 140 -19.90 -2.67 13.59
C LEU A 140 -20.20 -3.92 14.41
N ASP A 141 -21.19 -3.85 15.31
CA ASP A 141 -21.57 -4.96 16.19
C ASP A 141 -21.97 -6.21 15.39
N LEU A 142 -22.67 -6.02 14.27
CA LEU A 142 -23.13 -7.13 13.43
C LEU A 142 -21.99 -7.78 12.63
N PHE A 143 -21.01 -6.99 12.18
CA PHE A 143 -19.79 -7.52 11.56
C PHE A 143 -18.89 -8.23 12.58
N GLU A 144 -18.71 -7.67 13.77
CA GLU A 144 -17.99 -8.28 14.88
C GLU A 144 -18.60 -9.64 15.23
N LYS A 145 -19.91 -9.67 15.53
CA LYS A 145 -20.65 -10.91 15.80
C LYS A 145 -20.54 -11.93 14.66
N SER A 146 -20.56 -11.47 13.41
CA SER A 146 -20.39 -12.36 12.26
C SER A 146 -19.04 -13.06 12.29
N TYR A 147 -17.97 -12.34 12.63
CA TYR A 147 -16.64 -12.93 12.77
C TYR A 147 -16.49 -13.78 14.03
N GLU A 148 -17.10 -13.43 15.16
CA GLU A 148 -17.10 -14.26 16.37
C GLU A 148 -17.70 -15.65 16.10
N ILE A 149 -18.78 -15.70 15.33
CA ILE A 149 -19.49 -16.94 15.01
C ILE A 149 -18.81 -17.71 13.87
N LYS A 150 -18.43 -17.02 12.79
CA LYS A 150 -17.97 -17.66 11.55
C LYS A 150 -16.45 -17.84 11.50
N GLY A 151 -15.69 -17.00 12.20
CA GLY A 151 -14.24 -16.93 12.07
C GLY A 151 -13.80 -16.83 10.60
N MET A 152 -12.95 -17.76 10.19
CA MET A 152 -12.40 -17.84 8.83
C MET A 152 -13.36 -18.50 7.82
N ASP A 153 -14.48 -19.09 8.25
CA ASP A 153 -15.51 -19.64 7.36
C ASP A 153 -16.54 -18.57 6.92
N ALA A 154 -16.31 -17.30 7.29
CA ALA A 154 -17.14 -16.17 6.89
C ALA A 154 -17.15 -16.01 5.37
N PHE A 155 -18.23 -15.43 4.83
CA PHE A 155 -18.26 -15.10 3.41
C PHE A 155 -17.23 -14.01 3.11
N TYR A 156 -16.31 -14.24 2.16
CA TYR A 156 -15.16 -13.35 1.89
C TYR A 156 -15.47 -11.83 1.75
N PRO A 157 -16.62 -11.34 1.23
CA PRO A 157 -16.89 -9.90 1.21
C PRO A 157 -17.00 -9.26 2.60
N LEU A 158 -17.20 -10.06 3.66
CA LEU A 158 -17.37 -9.58 5.02
C LEU A 158 -16.21 -8.68 5.45
N GLY A 159 -14.96 -9.08 5.18
CA GLY A 159 -13.77 -8.28 5.54
C GLY A 159 -13.71 -6.93 4.82
N ARG A 160 -14.04 -6.92 3.53
CA ARG A 160 -14.12 -5.67 2.75
C ARG A 160 -15.09 -4.67 3.39
N TYR A 161 -16.29 -5.15 3.72
CA TYR A 161 -17.33 -4.29 4.24
C TYR A 161 -17.09 -3.92 5.70
N TYR A 162 -16.52 -4.80 6.51
CA TYR A 162 -16.19 -4.48 7.89
C TYR A 162 -15.18 -3.34 7.97
N MET A 163 -14.10 -3.41 7.19
CA MET A 163 -13.13 -2.32 7.09
C MET A 163 -13.78 -1.02 6.63
N GLN A 164 -14.68 -1.08 5.64
CA GLN A 164 -15.38 0.11 5.16
C GLN A 164 -16.32 0.73 6.24
N VAL A 165 -16.94 -0.08 7.10
CA VAL A 165 -17.72 0.41 8.24
C VAL A 165 -16.81 1.04 9.29
N ALA A 166 -15.65 0.44 9.59
CA ALA A 166 -14.67 1.01 10.52
C ALA A 166 -14.16 2.38 10.06
N VAL A 167 -13.85 2.54 8.77
CA VAL A 167 -13.49 3.84 8.17
C VAL A 167 -14.61 4.87 8.35
N LEU A 168 -15.86 4.47 8.13
CA LEU A 168 -17.01 5.37 8.32
C LEU A 168 -17.23 5.73 9.79
N ALA A 169 -17.06 4.78 10.70
CA ALA A 169 -17.12 5.00 12.13
C ALA A 169 -16.06 6.01 12.57
N PHE A 170 -14.82 5.85 12.10
CA PHE A 170 -13.74 6.79 12.39
C PHE A 170 -13.99 8.20 11.85
N ALA A 171 -14.59 8.30 10.65
CA ALA A 171 -14.89 9.58 10.03
C ALA A 171 -16.14 10.28 10.61
N ARG A 172 -17.02 9.54 11.30
CA ARG A 172 -18.27 10.06 11.86
C ARG A 172 -18.09 10.36 13.34
N SER A 173 -18.57 11.50 13.81
CA SER A 173 -18.47 11.89 15.22
C SER A 173 -19.50 11.23 16.14
N ASN A 174 -20.40 10.41 15.60
CA ASN A 174 -21.49 9.79 16.36
C ASN A 174 -21.20 8.35 16.82
N VAL A 175 -20.04 7.80 16.43
CA VAL A 175 -19.52 6.51 16.91
C VAL A 175 -18.10 6.72 17.42
N GLU A 176 -17.82 6.21 18.60
CA GLU A 176 -16.46 6.20 19.14
C GLU A 176 -15.80 4.87 18.77
N ILE A 177 -14.74 4.95 17.96
CA ILE A 177 -13.91 3.80 17.61
C ILE A 177 -12.43 4.20 17.79
N SER A 178 -11.71 3.41 18.56
CA SER A 178 -10.28 3.63 18.80
C SER A 178 -9.44 3.19 17.60
N LYS A 179 -8.20 3.71 17.52
CA LYS A 179 -7.23 3.26 16.51
C LYS A 179 -6.94 1.76 16.65
N ASP A 180 -6.76 1.29 17.88
CA ASP A 180 -6.48 -0.13 18.17
C ASP A 180 -7.60 -1.03 17.65
N GLN A 181 -8.87 -0.66 17.88
CA GLN A 181 -10.00 -1.41 17.32
C GLN A 181 -9.98 -1.44 15.79
N ILE A 182 -9.65 -0.33 15.12
CA ILE A 182 -9.54 -0.31 13.66
C ILE A 182 -8.42 -1.24 13.18
N LEU A 183 -7.29 -1.25 13.88
CA LEU A 183 -6.16 -2.14 13.58
C LEU A 183 -6.51 -3.62 13.80
N GLU A 184 -7.30 -3.93 14.83
CA GLU A 184 -7.84 -5.29 15.06
C GLU A 184 -8.79 -5.72 13.94
N ILE A 185 -9.72 -4.84 13.52
CA ILE A 185 -10.63 -5.07 12.38
C ILE A 185 -9.83 -5.34 11.11
N TYR A 186 -8.79 -4.55 10.88
CA TYR A 186 -7.89 -4.69 9.75
C TYR A 186 -7.17 -6.06 9.77
N GLU A 187 -6.58 -6.43 10.90
CA GLU A 187 -5.91 -7.72 11.07
C GLU A 187 -6.86 -8.90 10.84
N GLN A 188 -8.04 -8.85 11.43
CA GLN A 188 -9.04 -9.91 11.29
C GLN A 188 -9.50 -10.05 9.84
N SER A 189 -9.76 -8.92 9.18
CA SER A 189 -10.20 -8.90 7.79
C SER A 189 -9.11 -9.39 6.83
N THR A 190 -7.86 -8.99 7.02
CA THR A 190 -6.74 -9.43 6.17
C THR A 190 -6.42 -10.92 6.37
N LYS A 191 -6.36 -11.39 7.63
CA LYS A 191 -6.18 -12.82 7.95
C LYS A 191 -7.26 -13.70 7.31
N HIS A 192 -8.51 -13.26 7.32
CA HIS A 192 -9.62 -13.95 6.66
C HIS A 192 -9.44 -14.00 5.14
N ILE A 193 -9.08 -12.88 4.50
CA ILE A 193 -8.86 -12.86 3.05
C ILE A 193 -7.64 -13.69 2.64
N ASP A 194 -6.56 -13.68 3.41
CA ASP A 194 -5.38 -14.52 3.17
C ASP A 194 -5.71 -16.01 3.28
N HIS A 195 -6.55 -16.39 4.25
CA HIS A 195 -7.07 -17.75 4.37
C HIS A 195 -7.85 -18.18 3.12
N GLU A 196 -8.74 -17.32 2.61
CA GLU A 196 -9.50 -17.55 1.38
C GLU A 196 -8.60 -17.65 0.15
N ILE A 197 -7.58 -16.79 0.03
CA ILE A 197 -6.57 -16.85 -1.04
C ILE A 197 -5.87 -18.21 -1.02
N ALA A 198 -5.45 -18.68 0.16
CA ALA A 198 -4.79 -19.98 0.30
C ALA A 198 -5.69 -21.14 -0.14
N GLN A 199 -6.97 -21.13 0.26
CA GLN A 199 -7.95 -22.15 -0.15
C GLN A 199 -8.19 -22.16 -1.67
N VAL A 200 -8.40 -20.97 -2.26
CA VAL A 200 -8.70 -20.80 -3.69
C VAL A 200 -7.49 -21.17 -4.55
N LYS A 201 -6.29 -20.82 -4.10
CA LYS A 201 -5.02 -21.21 -4.72
C LYS A 201 -4.80 -22.72 -4.68
N ALA A 202 -5.06 -23.36 -3.53
CA ALA A 202 -5.00 -24.82 -3.40
C ALA A 202 -6.02 -25.54 -4.32
N ALA A 203 -7.14 -24.88 -4.61
CA ALA A 203 -8.15 -25.34 -5.55
C ALA A 203 -7.87 -25.00 -7.03
N ASN A 204 -6.69 -24.46 -7.37
CA ASN A 204 -6.31 -24.01 -8.72
C ASN A 204 -7.30 -23.01 -9.34
N LYS A 205 -7.87 -22.11 -8.53
CA LYS A 205 -8.77 -21.04 -8.96
C LYS A 205 -8.07 -19.68 -8.90
N SER A 206 -8.62 -18.70 -9.61
CA SER A 206 -8.08 -17.33 -9.63
C SER A 206 -8.24 -16.65 -8.27
N THR A 207 -7.15 -16.10 -7.75
CA THR A 207 -7.06 -15.34 -6.50
C THR A 207 -7.38 -13.85 -6.68
N LYS A 208 -7.44 -13.38 -7.92
CA LYS A 208 -7.57 -11.96 -8.29
C LYS A 208 -8.61 -11.17 -7.47
N ARG A 209 -9.80 -11.73 -7.28
CA ARG A 209 -10.88 -11.03 -6.55
C ARG A 209 -10.54 -10.83 -5.07
N TYR A 210 -9.81 -11.75 -4.47
CA TYR A 210 -9.44 -11.69 -3.06
C TYR A 210 -8.26 -10.72 -2.88
N GLU A 211 -7.31 -10.72 -3.82
CA GLU A 211 -6.24 -9.72 -3.90
C GLU A 211 -6.81 -8.31 -4.01
N GLU A 212 -7.80 -8.06 -4.89
CA GLU A 212 -8.49 -6.77 -5.00
C GLU A 212 -9.19 -6.34 -3.70
N ILE A 213 -9.68 -7.30 -2.90
CA ILE A 213 -10.28 -7.01 -1.59
C ILE A 213 -9.20 -6.64 -0.58
N LYS A 214 -8.07 -7.35 -0.58
CA LYS A 214 -6.94 -7.09 0.31
C LYS A 214 -6.34 -5.71 0.03
N GLU A 215 -6.10 -5.38 -1.24
CA GLU A 215 -5.66 -4.05 -1.68
C GLU A 215 -6.64 -2.94 -1.23
N PHE A 216 -7.95 -3.20 -1.32
CA PHE A 216 -8.95 -2.26 -0.83
C PHE A 216 -8.86 -2.04 0.69
N ILE A 217 -8.67 -3.11 1.48
CA ILE A 217 -8.55 -3.03 2.94
C ILE A 217 -7.26 -2.27 3.33
N ASP A 218 -6.14 -2.59 2.68
CA ASP A 218 -4.84 -1.94 2.89
C ASP A 218 -4.88 -0.44 2.55
N GLY A 219 -5.43 -0.10 1.39
CA GLY A 219 -5.60 1.29 0.97
C GLY A 219 -6.50 2.08 1.92
N LYS A 220 -7.57 1.46 2.44
CA LYS A 220 -8.44 2.10 3.43
C LYS A 220 -7.74 2.39 4.75
N LEU A 221 -6.85 1.50 5.21
CA LEU A 221 -6.09 1.74 6.43
C LEU A 221 -5.07 2.88 6.23
N ALA A 222 -4.34 2.87 5.10
CA ALA A 222 -3.39 3.92 4.75
C ALA A 222 -4.07 5.31 4.68
N ASP A 223 -5.22 5.38 3.98
CA ASP A 223 -6.02 6.62 3.83
C ASP A 223 -6.40 7.27 5.17
N MET A 224 -6.47 6.50 6.26
CA MET A 224 -6.88 7.01 7.58
C MET A 224 -5.73 7.73 8.30
N GLY A 225 -4.47 7.51 7.93
CA GLY A 225 -3.31 8.13 8.58
C GLY A 225 -3.21 7.82 10.08
N ILE A 226 -3.79 6.70 10.51
CA ILE A 226 -3.81 6.28 11.92
C ILE A 226 -2.67 5.33 12.27
N ILE A 227 -1.92 4.88 11.28
CA ILE A 227 -0.85 3.90 11.45
C ILE A 227 0.33 4.58 12.13
N ASP A 228 0.69 4.07 13.30
CA ASP A 228 1.89 4.47 13.99
C ASP A 228 2.99 3.41 13.83
N CYS A 229 4.19 3.78 14.24
CA CYS A 229 5.36 2.92 14.15
C CYS A 229 5.24 1.68 15.03
N ASP A 230 4.49 1.76 16.13
CA ASP A 230 4.30 0.64 17.05
C ASP A 230 3.52 -0.47 16.34
N PHE A 231 2.45 -0.15 15.61
CA PHE A 231 1.75 -1.14 14.79
C PHE A 231 2.67 -1.81 13.76
N VAL A 232 3.47 -1.04 13.03
CA VAL A 232 4.38 -1.61 12.02
C VAL A 232 5.39 -2.55 12.67
N VAL A 233 5.99 -2.13 13.78
CA VAL A 233 7.02 -2.89 14.52
C VAL A 233 6.45 -4.13 15.19
N GLU A 234 5.27 -4.04 15.80
CA GLU A 234 4.70 -5.16 16.55
C GLU A 234 4.04 -6.19 15.63
N LYS A 235 3.46 -5.76 14.51
CA LYS A 235 2.61 -6.62 13.68
C LYS A 235 3.25 -7.04 12.37
N LEU A 236 3.88 -6.11 11.67
CA LEU A 236 4.35 -6.37 10.29
C LEU A 236 5.81 -6.79 10.25
N VAL A 237 6.67 -6.19 11.07
CA VAL A 237 8.10 -6.53 11.11
C VAL A 237 8.33 -8.02 11.44
N PRO A 238 7.69 -8.63 12.46
CA PRO A 238 7.93 -10.04 12.78
C PRO A 238 7.51 -11.00 11.66
N GLU A 239 6.49 -10.64 10.89
CA GLU A 239 6.05 -11.40 9.72
C GLU A 239 7.05 -11.27 8.57
N PHE A 240 7.57 -10.05 8.35
CA PHE A 240 8.56 -9.78 7.31
C PHE A 240 9.91 -10.41 7.61
N GLU A 241 10.32 -10.49 8.87
CA GLU A 241 11.54 -11.20 9.26
C GLU A 241 11.47 -12.70 8.96
N GLN A 242 10.28 -13.30 9.04
CA GLN A 242 10.05 -14.69 8.67
C GLN A 242 10.02 -14.90 7.16
N ASN A 243 9.55 -13.91 6.39
CA ASN A 243 9.54 -13.94 4.93
C ASN A 243 10.07 -12.64 4.28
N PRO A 244 11.40 -12.39 4.29
CA PRO A 244 11.95 -11.08 3.90
C PRO A 244 11.88 -10.75 2.41
N ASN A 245 11.47 -11.72 1.58
CA ASN A 245 11.31 -11.56 0.14
C ASN A 245 9.85 -11.38 -0.27
N ASP A 246 8.95 -11.27 0.70
CA ASP A 246 7.54 -10.99 0.45
C ASP A 246 7.38 -9.54 -0.04
N ALA A 247 7.19 -9.39 -1.35
CA ALA A 247 7.08 -8.10 -2.01
C ALA A 247 5.84 -7.31 -1.56
N GLU A 248 4.74 -8.00 -1.26
CA GLU A 248 3.48 -7.40 -0.85
C GLU A 248 3.59 -6.85 0.57
N LEU A 249 4.14 -7.67 1.48
CA LEU A 249 4.41 -7.25 2.84
C LEU A 249 5.48 -6.15 2.92
N ALA A 250 6.53 -6.24 2.10
CA ALA A 250 7.54 -5.18 2.00
C ALA A 250 6.94 -3.85 1.55
N ASN A 251 6.08 -3.87 0.52
CA ASN A 251 5.36 -2.69 0.05
C ASN A 251 4.48 -2.09 1.16
N LYS A 252 3.72 -2.94 1.86
CA LYS A 252 2.87 -2.52 2.97
C LYS A 252 3.66 -1.88 4.11
N ILE A 253 4.74 -2.53 4.56
CA ILE A 253 5.65 -1.97 5.58
C ILE A 253 6.23 -0.64 5.12
N PHE A 254 6.67 -0.56 3.86
CA PHE A 254 7.24 0.67 3.31
C PHE A 254 6.24 1.84 3.37
N VAL A 255 5.02 1.65 2.85
CA VAL A 255 3.96 2.69 2.84
C VAL A 255 3.63 3.11 4.27
N PHE A 256 3.38 2.14 5.15
CA PHE A 256 2.95 2.42 6.52
C PHE A 256 4.06 3.07 7.35
N ALA A 257 5.31 2.63 7.20
CA ALA A 257 6.44 3.25 7.88
C ALA A 257 6.72 4.67 7.37
N TYR A 258 6.52 4.92 6.07
CA TYR A 258 6.67 6.26 5.51
C TYR A 258 5.58 7.22 6.03
N GLU A 259 4.32 6.78 6.07
CA GLU A 259 3.20 7.57 6.61
C GLU A 259 3.31 7.79 8.13
N GLY A 260 3.73 6.75 8.86
CA GLY A 260 3.94 6.82 10.32
C GLY A 260 5.22 7.57 10.74
N GLY A 261 6.11 7.91 9.80
CA GLY A 261 7.37 8.60 10.09
C GLY A 261 8.47 7.70 10.72
N CYS A 262 8.41 6.39 10.49
CA CYS A 262 9.23 5.36 11.14
C CYS A 262 10.48 4.94 10.34
N THR A 263 10.99 5.81 9.47
CA THR A 263 11.94 5.40 8.42
C THR A 263 13.39 5.28 8.89
N ASP A 264 13.66 5.60 10.15
CA ASP A 264 15.01 5.55 10.73
C ASP A 264 15.46 4.15 11.17
N ALA A 265 14.52 3.22 11.32
CA ALA A 265 14.79 1.87 11.83
C ALA A 265 15.52 0.97 10.83
N GLU A 266 16.29 0.01 11.33
CA GLU A 266 17.08 -0.92 10.49
C GLU A 266 16.19 -1.84 9.64
N TRP A 267 15.06 -2.31 10.18
CA TRP A 267 14.08 -3.13 9.46
C TRP A 267 13.47 -2.38 8.26
N PHE A 268 13.38 -1.05 8.33
CA PHE A 268 12.81 -0.24 7.26
C PHE A 268 13.66 -0.28 6.01
N VAL A 269 15.00 -0.24 6.15
CA VAL A 269 15.92 -0.33 5.01
C VAL A 269 15.65 -1.60 4.22
N LYS A 270 15.59 -2.75 4.91
CA LYS A 270 15.35 -4.04 4.25
C LYS A 270 13.99 -4.10 3.55
N ALA A 271 12.93 -3.59 4.18
CA ALA A 271 11.60 -3.51 3.56
C ALA A 271 11.61 -2.57 2.34
N ALA A 272 12.27 -1.42 2.44
CA ALA A 272 12.40 -0.47 1.34
C ALA A 272 13.23 -1.03 0.18
N GLU A 273 14.30 -1.79 0.44
CA GLU A 273 15.08 -2.48 -0.60
C GLU A 273 14.25 -3.55 -1.31
N THR A 274 13.53 -4.40 -0.56
CA THR A 274 12.63 -5.41 -1.14
C THR A 274 11.50 -4.76 -1.93
N HIS A 275 10.90 -3.67 -1.41
CA HIS A 275 9.90 -2.88 -2.14
C HIS A 275 10.48 -2.32 -3.45
N PHE A 276 11.65 -1.68 -3.39
CA PHE A 276 12.31 -1.10 -4.56
C PHE A 276 12.66 -2.16 -5.63
N ALA A 277 13.11 -3.35 -5.22
CA ALA A 277 13.45 -4.43 -6.14
C ALA A 277 12.22 -4.93 -6.94
N ASN A 278 11.02 -4.84 -6.36
CA ASN A 278 9.77 -5.31 -6.97
C ASN A 278 8.99 -4.19 -7.66
N SER A 279 9.05 -2.97 -7.13
CA SER A 279 8.38 -1.77 -7.63
C SER A 279 9.37 -0.59 -7.64
N PRO A 280 10.29 -0.52 -8.63
CA PRO A 280 11.29 0.53 -8.68
C PRO A 280 10.66 1.90 -8.92
N GLN A 281 10.91 2.84 -8.02
CA GLN A 281 10.41 4.21 -8.12
C GLN A 281 11.51 5.21 -7.75
N TYR A 282 11.57 6.35 -8.47
CA TYR A 282 12.54 7.42 -8.21
C TYR A 282 12.62 7.79 -6.72
N GLY A 283 11.47 8.04 -6.09
CA GLY A 283 11.40 8.49 -4.70
C GLY A 283 12.00 7.48 -3.72
N VAL A 284 11.73 6.20 -3.93
CA VAL A 284 12.24 5.11 -3.08
C VAL A 284 13.75 4.94 -3.27
N GLY A 285 14.24 4.96 -4.51
CA GLY A 285 15.67 4.90 -4.79
C GLY A 285 16.42 6.10 -4.20
N TYR A 286 15.84 7.30 -4.31
CA TYR A 286 16.40 8.51 -3.70
C TYR A 286 16.47 8.40 -2.18
N LEU A 287 15.39 7.91 -1.55
CA LEU A 287 15.32 7.69 -0.11
C LEU A 287 16.39 6.69 0.37
N LEU A 288 16.53 5.55 -0.33
CA LEU A 288 17.56 4.55 -0.03
C LEU A 288 18.97 5.14 -0.20
N GLY A 289 19.19 5.92 -1.25
CA GLY A 289 20.45 6.63 -1.47
C GLY A 289 20.83 7.54 -0.30
N VAL A 290 19.87 8.34 0.21
CA VAL A 290 20.07 9.21 1.39
C VAL A 290 20.40 8.38 2.63
N LYS A 291 19.64 7.31 2.88
CA LYS A 291 19.78 6.46 4.06
C LYS A 291 21.16 5.79 4.11
N PHE A 292 21.58 5.12 3.04
CA PHE A 292 22.91 4.53 2.96
C PHE A 292 24.04 5.57 3.07
N GLY A 293 23.81 6.79 2.56
CA GLY A 293 24.77 7.88 2.71
C GLY A 293 24.95 8.32 4.18
N ALA A 294 23.84 8.40 4.94
CA ALA A 294 23.86 8.69 6.37
C ALA A 294 24.56 7.58 7.17
N ASP A 295 24.36 6.33 6.77
CA ASP A 295 24.97 5.13 7.37
C ASP A 295 26.43 4.91 6.91
N LYS A 296 26.97 5.82 6.08
CA LYS A 296 28.33 5.79 5.50
C LYS A 296 28.60 4.62 4.56
N GLU A 297 27.55 3.97 4.06
CA GLU A 297 27.61 2.98 2.98
C GLU A 297 27.63 3.69 1.62
N TYR A 298 28.71 4.43 1.36
CA TYR A 298 28.79 5.37 0.22
C TYR A 298 28.62 4.70 -1.16
N GLU A 299 29.10 3.47 -1.34
CA GLU A 299 28.93 2.74 -2.61
C GLU A 299 27.46 2.39 -2.88
N LYS A 300 26.74 1.89 -1.87
CA LYS A 300 25.30 1.64 -1.98
C LYS A 300 24.52 2.94 -2.18
N SER A 301 24.89 3.99 -1.45
CA SER A 301 24.29 5.31 -1.60
C SER A 301 24.35 5.79 -3.05
N LYS A 302 25.54 5.73 -3.66
CA LYS A 302 25.73 6.02 -5.10
C LYS A 302 24.86 5.13 -5.98
N GLU A 303 24.88 3.82 -5.76
CA GLU A 303 24.12 2.86 -6.56
C GLU A 303 22.63 3.23 -6.59
N TYR A 304 22.03 3.49 -5.44
CA TYR A 304 20.62 3.85 -5.35
C TYR A 304 20.30 5.23 -5.94
N PHE A 305 21.18 6.23 -5.78
CA PHE A 305 20.99 7.51 -6.47
C PHE A 305 21.10 7.39 -7.99
N ILE A 306 21.99 6.55 -8.51
CA ILE A 306 22.10 6.28 -9.96
C ILE A 306 20.82 5.58 -10.45
N LYS A 307 20.39 4.51 -9.77
CA LYS A 307 19.13 3.83 -10.10
C LYS A 307 17.94 4.79 -10.07
N ALA A 308 17.87 5.67 -9.06
CA ALA A 308 16.82 6.69 -9.00
C ALA A 308 16.89 7.61 -10.23
N ALA A 309 18.08 8.11 -10.59
CA ALA A 309 18.27 8.95 -11.76
C ALA A 309 17.84 8.27 -13.08
N GLU A 310 18.00 6.95 -13.20
CA GLU A 310 17.58 6.15 -14.35
C GLU A 310 16.06 5.95 -14.44
N LEU A 311 15.34 6.06 -13.31
CA LEU A 311 13.89 5.87 -13.22
C LEU A 311 13.06 7.13 -13.51
N THR A 312 13.71 8.23 -13.90
CA THR A 312 13.03 9.49 -14.20
C THR A 312 13.53 10.16 -15.48
N ASP A 313 12.60 10.74 -16.23
CA ASP A 313 12.89 11.59 -17.40
C ASP A 313 12.90 13.08 -17.04
N ASP A 314 12.48 13.45 -15.83
CA ASP A 314 12.54 14.84 -15.37
C ASP A 314 13.99 15.22 -15.05
N ASN A 315 14.50 16.19 -15.81
CA ASN A 315 15.87 16.69 -15.67
C ASN A 315 16.15 17.24 -14.26
N THR A 316 15.17 17.86 -13.60
CA THR A 316 15.33 18.39 -12.24
C THR A 316 15.61 17.26 -11.24
N SER A 317 14.77 16.22 -11.27
CA SER A 317 14.88 15.04 -10.42
C SER A 317 16.15 14.24 -10.71
N LYS A 318 16.50 14.08 -11.98
CA LYS A 318 17.75 13.43 -12.43
C LYS A 318 18.98 14.20 -11.97
N GLY A 319 19.02 15.51 -12.21
CA GLY A 319 20.09 16.41 -11.75
C GLY A 319 20.24 16.38 -10.23
N LYS A 320 19.13 16.40 -9.48
CA LYS A 320 19.13 16.29 -8.01
C LYS A 320 19.73 14.97 -7.51
N ALA A 321 19.46 13.85 -8.16
CA ALA A 321 20.03 12.56 -7.79
C ALA A 321 21.55 12.50 -8.08
N LEU A 322 21.98 12.95 -9.27
CA LEU A 322 23.40 12.99 -9.64
C LEU A 322 24.20 13.97 -8.77
N LYS A 323 23.60 15.09 -8.36
CA LYS A 323 24.16 15.98 -7.35
C LYS A 323 24.46 15.24 -6.04
N GLN A 324 23.57 14.35 -5.58
CA GLN A 324 23.84 13.56 -4.38
C GLN A 324 24.94 12.53 -4.59
N VAL A 325 25.06 11.94 -5.79
CA VAL A 325 26.22 11.10 -6.14
C VAL A 325 27.51 11.92 -6.01
N ALA A 326 27.56 13.13 -6.57
CA ALA A 326 28.72 14.00 -6.48
C ALA A 326 29.09 14.35 -5.03
N ALA A 327 28.09 14.66 -4.20
CA ALA A 327 28.29 14.92 -2.77
C ALA A 327 28.80 13.69 -2.01
N THR A 328 28.25 12.51 -2.30
CA THR A 328 28.62 11.22 -1.71
C THR A 328 30.07 10.88 -2.04
N GLU A 329 30.45 10.96 -3.31
CA GLU A 329 31.81 10.70 -3.78
C GLU A 329 32.83 11.67 -3.18
N ARG A 330 32.44 12.94 -3.02
CA ARG A 330 33.30 13.93 -2.35
C ARG A 330 33.57 13.54 -0.90
N ILE A 331 32.54 13.09 -0.18
CA ILE A 331 32.68 12.67 1.23
C ILE A 331 33.51 11.38 1.31
N ASN A 332 33.34 10.45 0.37
CA ASN A 332 34.13 9.23 0.26
C ASN A 332 35.59 9.47 -0.17
N GLY A 333 35.95 10.70 -0.57
CA GLY A 333 37.31 11.08 -0.99
C GLY A 333 37.62 10.80 -2.47
N ASN A 334 36.64 10.33 -3.23
CA ASN A 334 36.74 9.99 -4.64
C ASN A 334 36.53 11.23 -5.54
N TYR A 335 37.43 12.21 -5.44
CA TYR A 335 37.24 13.53 -6.06
C TYR A 335 37.12 13.51 -7.60
N SER A 336 37.68 12.50 -8.28
CA SER A 336 37.52 12.34 -9.73
C SER A 336 36.07 12.04 -10.10
N GLU A 337 35.43 11.09 -9.40
CA GLU A 337 34.03 10.74 -9.61
C GLU A 337 33.11 11.87 -9.14
N ALA A 338 33.42 12.50 -8.01
CA ALA A 338 32.67 13.66 -7.53
C ALA A 338 32.62 14.80 -8.57
N LYS A 339 33.78 15.10 -9.19
CA LYS A 339 33.87 16.10 -10.26
C LYS A 339 33.05 15.68 -11.50
N LYS A 340 33.15 14.41 -11.92
CA LYS A 340 32.40 13.89 -13.06
C LYS A 340 30.90 14.08 -12.86
N TYR A 341 30.35 13.57 -11.77
CA TYR A 341 28.91 13.65 -11.49
C TYR A 341 28.43 15.08 -11.21
N ALA A 342 29.26 15.95 -10.64
CA ALA A 342 28.92 17.37 -10.47
C ALA A 342 28.76 18.08 -11.84
N LEU A 343 29.62 17.77 -12.82
CA LEU A 343 29.50 18.30 -14.17
C LEU A 343 28.28 17.73 -14.90
N GLU A 344 28.05 16.42 -14.80
CA GLU A 344 26.85 15.78 -15.38
C GLU A 344 25.55 16.36 -14.78
N ALA A 345 25.50 16.56 -13.46
CA ALA A 345 24.34 17.17 -12.79
C ALA A 345 24.08 18.61 -13.28
N ALA A 346 25.14 19.42 -13.44
CA ALA A 346 25.04 20.78 -13.95
C ALA A 346 24.67 20.87 -15.44
N GLU A 347 25.00 19.84 -16.22
CA GLU A 347 24.63 19.73 -17.63
C GLU A 347 23.16 19.34 -17.78
N ILE A 348 22.70 18.35 -17.00
CA ILE A 348 21.31 17.87 -17.02
C ILE A 348 20.35 18.91 -16.44
N ASP A 349 20.71 19.52 -15.31
CA ASP A 349 19.95 20.59 -14.68
C ASP A 349 20.82 21.86 -14.57
N PRO A 350 20.68 22.80 -15.53
CA PRO A 350 21.44 24.06 -15.53
C PRO A 350 21.23 24.92 -14.28
N THR A 351 20.16 24.73 -13.51
CA THR A 351 19.94 25.46 -12.24
C THR A 351 20.98 25.09 -11.19
N LEU A 352 21.56 23.89 -11.28
CA LEU A 352 22.61 23.39 -10.38
C LEU A 352 24.01 23.89 -10.75
N LYS A 353 24.18 24.57 -11.89
CA LYS A 353 25.49 24.95 -12.42
C LYS A 353 26.33 25.76 -11.43
N ALA A 354 25.73 26.75 -10.79
CA ALA A 354 26.46 27.57 -9.82
C ALA A 354 26.99 26.72 -8.66
N GLU A 355 26.11 25.93 -8.05
CA GLU A 355 26.44 25.09 -6.89
C GLU A 355 27.45 23.99 -7.23
N MET A 356 27.29 23.31 -8.36
CA MET A 356 28.17 22.20 -8.74
C MET A 356 29.57 22.66 -9.14
N TYR A 357 29.68 23.78 -9.84
CA TYR A 357 31.00 24.35 -10.14
C TYR A 357 31.68 24.90 -8.89
N GLU A 358 30.92 25.46 -7.95
CA GLU A 358 31.44 25.85 -6.63
C GLU A 358 31.98 24.64 -5.85
N LEU A 359 31.23 23.53 -5.82
CA LEU A 359 31.65 22.27 -5.19
C LEU A 359 32.98 21.78 -5.77
N ILE A 360 33.13 21.80 -7.10
CA ILE A 360 34.40 21.42 -7.75
C ILE A 360 35.51 22.38 -7.35
N GLY A 361 35.26 23.69 -7.38
CA GLY A 361 36.22 24.71 -6.95
C GLY A 361 36.71 24.45 -5.53
N ASP A 362 35.82 24.16 -4.59
CA ASP A 362 36.15 23.87 -3.20
C ASP A 362 37.03 22.62 -3.05
N MET A 363 36.69 21.54 -3.76
CA MET A 363 37.52 20.33 -3.79
C MET A 363 38.93 20.63 -4.32
N VAL A 364 39.05 21.40 -5.41
CA VAL A 364 40.34 21.78 -6.00
C VAL A 364 41.15 22.66 -5.03
N MET A 365 40.50 23.65 -4.40
CA MET A 365 41.13 24.60 -3.48
C MET A 365 41.75 23.86 -2.28
N ALA A 366 41.02 22.88 -1.72
CA ALA A 366 41.47 22.08 -0.58
C ALA A 366 42.52 21.00 -0.92
N SER A 367 42.80 20.73 -2.20
CA SER A 367 43.57 19.55 -2.63
C SER A 367 45.09 19.68 -2.52
N THR A 368 45.59 19.98 -1.31
CA THR A 368 47.03 20.06 -1.01
C THR A 368 47.78 18.74 -1.21
N GLN A 369 47.08 17.60 -1.18
CA GLN A 369 47.63 16.28 -1.51
C GLN A 369 48.10 16.17 -2.97
N CYS A 370 47.65 17.08 -3.85
CA CYS A 370 48.10 17.13 -5.24
C CYS A 370 49.37 17.98 -5.43
N ASP A 371 49.87 18.65 -4.38
CA ASP A 371 51.11 19.43 -4.42
C ASP A 371 52.33 18.50 -4.44
N LYS A 372 53.20 18.66 -5.44
CA LYS A 372 54.42 17.85 -5.58
C LYS A 372 55.56 18.36 -4.70
N LYS A 373 55.47 19.58 -4.18
CA LYS A 373 56.48 20.25 -3.34
C LYS A 373 57.84 20.42 -4.03
N VAL A 374 57.84 20.51 -5.36
CA VAL A 374 59.04 20.72 -6.20
C VAL A 374 59.07 22.13 -6.76
N SER A 375 57.92 22.63 -7.23
CA SER A 375 57.77 23.98 -7.79
C SER A 375 56.61 24.65 -7.08
N GLN A 376 56.87 25.81 -6.50
CA GLN A 376 55.82 26.57 -5.81
C GLN A 376 54.81 27.12 -6.81
N VAL A 377 55.27 27.48 -8.01
CA VAL A 377 54.41 27.97 -9.10
C VAL A 377 53.49 26.86 -9.61
N ASP A 378 54.00 25.63 -9.80
CA ASP A 378 53.22 24.48 -10.26
C ASP A 378 52.20 24.04 -9.22
N ASP A 379 52.59 23.97 -7.94
CA ASP A 379 51.67 23.59 -6.86
C ASP A 379 50.54 24.62 -6.72
N ARG A 380 50.87 25.92 -6.73
CA ARG A 380 49.88 26.99 -6.64
C ARG A 380 48.99 27.12 -7.88
N ALA A 381 49.30 26.48 -9.00
CA ALA A 381 48.44 26.50 -10.19
C ALA A 381 47.04 25.90 -9.94
N ARG A 382 46.89 25.02 -8.93
CA ARG A 382 45.56 24.53 -8.51
C ARG A 382 44.61 25.66 -8.10
N TYR A 383 45.12 26.73 -7.50
CA TYR A 383 44.28 27.86 -7.07
C TYR A 383 43.72 28.62 -8.27
N ILE A 384 44.47 28.68 -9.36
CA ILE A 384 43.98 29.20 -10.65
C ILE A 384 42.88 28.29 -11.19
N ALA A 385 43.06 26.97 -11.10
CA ALA A 385 42.02 26.03 -11.52
C ALA A 385 40.74 26.19 -10.69
N ALA A 386 40.85 26.36 -9.37
CA ALA A 386 39.74 26.64 -8.47
C ALA A 386 39.05 27.97 -8.82
N TYR A 387 39.83 29.03 -9.07
CA TYR A 387 39.33 30.33 -9.53
C TYR A 387 38.47 30.19 -10.79
N ASP A 388 38.92 29.43 -11.80
CA ASP A 388 38.16 29.24 -13.04
C ASP A 388 36.82 28.53 -12.78
N TYR A 389 36.78 27.58 -11.84
CA TYR A 389 35.52 26.93 -11.44
C TYR A 389 34.59 27.91 -10.73
N TYR A 390 35.10 28.71 -9.79
CA TYR A 390 34.31 29.75 -9.12
C TYR A 390 33.82 30.84 -10.08
N ALA A 391 34.59 31.15 -11.13
CA ALA A 391 34.17 32.08 -12.18
C ALA A 391 32.96 31.56 -12.96
N VAL A 392 32.95 30.26 -13.30
CA VAL A 392 31.78 29.64 -13.93
C VAL A 392 30.59 29.57 -12.96
N ALA A 393 30.86 29.39 -11.66
CA ALA A 393 29.83 29.43 -10.62
C ALA A 393 29.27 30.84 -10.35
N GLY A 394 29.98 31.90 -10.79
CA GLY A 394 29.63 33.29 -10.47
C GLY A 394 29.97 33.71 -9.02
N ASN A 395 30.77 32.93 -8.28
CA ASN A 395 31.11 33.22 -6.89
C ASN A 395 32.35 34.13 -6.79
N SER A 396 32.12 35.45 -6.87
CA SER A 396 33.19 36.46 -6.81
C SER A 396 34.00 36.46 -5.52
N THR A 397 33.40 36.04 -4.40
CA THR A 397 34.08 35.98 -3.10
C THR A 397 35.11 34.85 -3.09
N LYS A 398 34.71 33.64 -3.50
CA LYS A 398 35.64 32.50 -3.60
C LYS A 398 36.68 32.69 -4.71
N MET A 399 36.33 33.39 -5.79
CA MET A 399 37.30 33.83 -6.79
C MET A 399 38.39 34.71 -6.15
N ALA A 400 38.02 35.72 -5.36
CA ALA A 400 38.99 36.59 -4.70
C ALA A 400 39.92 35.80 -3.76
N GLN A 401 39.35 34.91 -2.94
CA GLN A 401 40.10 34.03 -2.04
C GLN A 401 41.10 33.14 -2.78
N ALA A 402 40.68 32.51 -3.89
CA ALA A 402 41.57 31.71 -4.72
C ALA A 402 42.69 32.58 -5.34
N LYS A 403 42.35 33.79 -5.80
CA LYS A 403 43.29 34.72 -6.44
C LYS A 403 44.41 35.19 -5.51
N GLU A 404 44.14 35.35 -4.22
CA GLU A 404 45.16 35.66 -3.21
C GLU A 404 46.22 34.55 -3.07
N GLN A 405 45.84 33.32 -3.42
CA GLN A 405 46.72 32.14 -3.35
C GLN A 405 47.52 31.89 -4.63
N PHE A 406 47.35 32.70 -5.68
CA PHE A 406 48.13 32.56 -6.91
C PHE A 406 49.64 32.75 -6.64
N PRO A 407 50.52 32.27 -7.55
CA PRO A 407 51.95 32.50 -7.44
C PRO A 407 52.31 33.99 -7.35
N THR A 408 53.39 34.29 -6.63
CA THR A 408 53.96 35.66 -6.61
C THR A 408 54.73 35.94 -7.88
N MET A 409 54.87 37.21 -8.24
CA MET A 409 55.72 37.59 -9.37
C MET A 409 57.17 37.11 -9.17
N SER A 410 57.69 37.22 -7.95
CA SER A 410 59.05 36.76 -7.61
C SER A 410 59.22 35.25 -7.82
N SER A 411 58.25 34.42 -7.40
CA SER A 411 58.30 32.96 -7.63
C SER A 411 58.22 32.62 -9.12
N ILE A 412 57.37 33.32 -9.89
CA ILE A 412 57.24 33.12 -11.33
C ILE A 412 58.58 33.39 -12.03
N PHE A 413 59.23 34.51 -11.71
CA PHE A 413 60.53 34.86 -12.28
C PHE A 413 61.64 33.91 -11.86
N THR A 414 61.70 33.52 -10.58
CA THR A 414 62.73 32.62 -10.04
C THR A 414 62.70 31.26 -10.74
N GLU A 415 61.52 30.81 -11.12
CA GLU A 415 61.33 29.56 -11.85
C GLU A 415 61.37 29.72 -13.39
N ASN A 416 61.78 30.89 -13.91
CA ASN A 416 61.87 31.21 -15.34
C ASN A 416 60.56 31.00 -16.13
N LYS A 417 59.40 31.16 -15.49
CA LYS A 417 58.07 31.08 -16.10
C LYS A 417 57.54 32.48 -16.46
N LYS A 418 56.49 32.54 -17.28
CA LYS A 418 55.85 33.80 -17.70
C LYS A 418 54.33 33.75 -17.49
N GLU A 419 53.75 34.89 -17.12
CA GLU A 419 52.29 35.03 -17.12
C GLU A 419 51.72 34.72 -18.51
N GLY A 420 50.60 33.98 -18.55
CA GLY A 420 50.00 33.47 -19.77
C GLY A 420 50.50 32.09 -20.24
N ASP A 421 51.56 31.56 -19.62
CA ASP A 421 52.02 30.20 -19.87
C ASP A 421 50.89 29.19 -19.57
N SER A 422 50.76 28.18 -20.42
CA SER A 422 49.84 27.07 -20.20
C SER A 422 50.44 26.11 -19.15
N MET A 423 49.67 25.80 -18.12
CA MET A 423 50.09 24.89 -17.06
C MET A 423 49.05 23.80 -16.85
N THR A 424 49.48 22.55 -16.79
CA THR A 424 48.59 21.43 -16.48
C THR A 424 48.64 21.13 -14.98
N VAL A 425 47.51 21.33 -14.29
CA VAL A 425 47.32 20.85 -12.93
C VAL A 425 47.02 19.36 -13.00
N GLY A 426 47.95 18.53 -12.53
CA GLY A 426 47.84 17.07 -12.55
C GLY A 426 46.89 16.52 -11.49
N CYS A 427 47.15 15.30 -10.99
CA CYS A 427 46.30 14.64 -9.98
C CYS A 427 44.87 14.40 -10.52
N TRP A 428 43.89 14.23 -9.63
CA TRP A 428 42.47 14.10 -10.00
C TRP A 428 41.91 15.38 -10.66
N ILE A 429 42.57 16.53 -10.45
CA ILE A 429 42.13 17.84 -10.96
C ILE A 429 42.19 17.86 -12.49
N ASN A 430 43.29 17.36 -13.07
CA ASN A 430 43.54 17.20 -14.51
C ASN A 430 42.95 18.34 -15.37
N LYS A 431 43.42 19.58 -15.13
CA LYS A 431 42.94 20.80 -15.79
C LYS A 431 44.09 21.69 -16.23
N THR A 432 44.02 22.19 -17.45
CA THR A 432 44.96 23.20 -17.96
C THR A 432 44.49 24.59 -17.58
N VAL A 433 45.39 25.40 -17.05
CA VAL A 433 45.16 26.80 -16.64
C VAL A 433 46.17 27.72 -17.31
N LYS A 434 45.87 29.02 -17.29
CA LYS A 434 46.79 30.08 -17.70
C LYS A 434 47.44 30.69 -16.47
N LEU A 435 48.78 30.66 -16.42
CA LEU A 435 49.54 31.21 -15.30
C LEU A 435 49.22 32.70 -15.12
N GLN A 436 48.77 33.05 -13.93
CA GLN A 436 48.47 34.40 -13.50
C GLN A 436 49.12 34.64 -12.14
N ARG A 437 49.57 35.88 -11.88
CA ARG A 437 50.08 36.26 -10.57
C ARG A 437 48.95 36.67 -9.62
N ARG A 438 49.20 36.55 -8.32
CA ARG A 438 48.32 37.16 -7.31
C ARG A 438 48.41 38.70 -7.33
N PRO A 439 47.38 39.44 -6.86
CA PRO A 439 47.44 40.89 -6.71
C PRO A 439 48.60 41.30 -5.80
N GLU A 440 49.21 42.44 -6.08
CA GLU A 440 50.15 43.08 -5.16
C GLU A 440 49.35 43.60 -3.95
N GLN A 441 49.81 43.28 -2.75
CA GLN A 441 49.23 43.79 -1.50
C GLN A 441 49.78 45.18 -1.19
#